data_AF-A0A4P1QX45-F1
#
_entry.id   AF-A0A4P1QX45-F1
#
_cell.length_a   1.000
_cell.length_b   1.000
_cell.length_c   1.000
_cell.angle_alpha   90.00
_cell.angle_beta   90.00
_cell.angle_gamma   90.00
#
_symmetry.space_group_name_H-M   'P 1'
#
loop_
_entity.id
_entity.type
_entity.pdbx_description
1 polymer ?
#
loop_
_entity_poly.entity_id
_entity_poly.type
_entity_poly.pdbx_seq_one_letter_code
_entity_poly.pdbx_strand_id
1 'polypeptide(L)' 'MAGLPAKLRLQPSVVKSAALWGVAAATGGLYLVQPWGWIKKTFLEKPEPEQK' A
#
# COMPACT_ATOMS: atom_id res chain seq x y z
N MET A 1 -21.08 13.94 -28.37
CA MET A 1 -20.25 13.13 -27.45
C MET A 1 -20.40 13.71 -26.05
N ALA A 2 -21.33 13.19 -25.24
CA ALA A 2 -21.54 13.70 -23.89
C ALA A 2 -20.46 13.11 -22.97
N GLY A 3 -19.49 13.92 -22.57
CA GLY A 3 -18.46 13.53 -21.60
C GLY A 3 -19.05 13.36 -20.20
N LEU A 4 -18.50 12.43 -19.42
CA LEU A 4 -18.88 12.19 -18.03
C LEU A 4 -18.78 13.48 -17.19
N PRO A 5 -19.76 13.75 -16.30
CA PRO A 5 -19.82 14.98 -15.52
C PRO A 5 -18.55 15.14 -14.67
N ALA A 6 -18.04 16.37 -14.57
CA ALA A 6 -16.75 16.67 -13.92
C ALA A 6 -16.62 16.11 -12.49
N LYS A 7 -17.74 15.92 -11.79
CA LYS A 7 -17.83 15.33 -10.44
C LYS A 7 -17.54 13.83 -10.39
N LEU A 8 -17.73 13.10 -11.50
CA LEU A 8 -17.37 11.69 -11.65
C LEU A 8 -15.94 11.49 -12.18
N ARG A 9 -15.24 12.56 -12.55
CA ARG A 9 -13.86 12.48 -13.02
C ARG A 9 -12.95 12.47 -11.81
N LEU A 10 -12.47 11.29 -11.46
CA LEU A 10 -11.45 11.14 -10.41
C LEU A 10 -10.22 11.93 -10.84
N GLN A 11 -9.95 13.05 -10.15
CA GLN A 11 -8.83 13.89 -10.53
C GLN A 11 -7.52 13.16 -10.19
N PRO A 12 -6.57 13.05 -11.14
CA PRO A 12 -5.30 12.37 -10.89
C PRO A 12 -4.53 12.95 -9.69
N SER A 13 -4.68 14.25 -9.43
CA SER A 13 -4.13 14.94 -8.26
C SER A 13 -4.66 14.38 -6.93
N VAL A 14 -5.96 14.08 -6.87
CA VAL A 14 -6.60 13.49 -5.67
C VAL A 14 -6.11 12.07 -5.45
N VAL A 15 -6.01 11.28 -6.52
CA VAL A 15 -5.46 9.91 -6.44
C VAL A 15 -4.01 9.92 -5.97
N LYS A 16 -3.18 10.78 -6.56
CA LYS A 16 -1.78 10.94 -6.18
C LYS A 16 -1.64 11.36 -4.71
N SER A 17 -2.47 12.32 -4.27
CA SER A 17 -2.46 12.79 -2.89
C SER A 17 -2.87 11.69 -1.91
N ALA A 18 -3.93 10.94 -2.23
CA ALA A 18 -4.37 9.81 -1.42
C ALA A 18 -3.30 8.71 -1.33
N ALA A 19 -2.63 8.39 -2.44
CA ALA A 19 -1.53 7.44 -2.45
C ALA A 19 -0.36 7.91 -1.56
N LEU A 20 0.03 9.19 -1.66
CA LEU A 20 1.11 9.76 -0.85
C LEU A 20 0.78 9.74 0.64
N TRP A 21 -0.43 10.13 1.02
CA TRP A 21 -0.89 10.05 2.41
C TRP A 21 -0.98 8.61 2.91
N GLY A 22 -1.41 7.68 2.06
CA GLY A 22 -1.41 6.25 2.37
C GLY A 22 0.00 5.72 2.65
N VAL A 23 0.98 6.06 1.81
CA VAL A 23 2.39 5.71 2.04
C VAL A 23 2.89 6.31 3.36
N ALA A 24 2.63 7.60 3.61
CA ALA A 24 3.04 8.25 4.84
C ALA A 24 2.45 7.56 6.09
N ALA A 25 1.16 7.22 6.07
CA ALA A 25 0.50 6.51 7.17
C ALA A 25 1.06 5.09 7.35
N ALA A 26 1.28 4.36 6.26
CA ALA A 26 1.87 3.02 6.30
C ALA A 26 3.30 3.06 6.88
N THR A 27 4.13 4.00 6.43
CA THR A 27 5.48 4.18 6.95
C THR A 27 5.46 4.59 8.43
N GLY A 28 4.55 5.48 8.84
CA GLY A 28 4.38 5.86 10.24
C GLY A 28 3.96 4.69 11.12
N GLY A 29 3.00 3.88 10.66
CA GLY A 29 2.59 2.66 11.35
C GLY A 29 3.72 1.63 11.44
N LEU A 30 4.49 1.46 10.35
CA LEU A 30 5.66 0.59 10.33
C LEU A 30 6.74 1.06 11.32
N TYR A 31 6.96 2.38 11.41
CA TYR A 31 7.88 2.97 12.37
C TYR A 31 7.43 2.75 13.82
N LEU A 32 6.14 2.85 14.09
CA LEU A 32 5.59 2.71 15.44
C LEU A 32 5.54 1.25 15.92
N VAL A 33 5.12 0.32 15.07
CA VAL A 33 4.97 -1.10 15.42
C VAL A 33 6.29 -1.87 15.28
N GLN A 34 7.22 -1.36 14.47
CA GLN A 34 8.51 -1.99 14.13
C GLN A 34 8.42 -3.51 13.87
N PRO A 35 7.53 -4.01 12.99
CA PRO A 35 7.24 -5.43 12.82
C PRO A 35 8.29 -6.20 11.99
N TRP A 36 9.58 -5.88 12.11
CA TRP A 36 10.62 -6.39 11.23
C TRP A 36 10.81 -7.91 11.29
N GLY A 37 10.62 -8.52 12.46
CA GLY A 37 10.71 -9.97 12.61
C GLY A 37 9.60 -10.72 11.85
N TRP A 38 8.39 -10.17 11.86
CA TRP A 38 7.26 -10.70 11.10
C TRP A 38 7.47 -10.48 9.59
N ILE A 39 7.88 -9.29 9.17
CA ILE A 39 8.12 -8.98 7.74
C ILE A 39 9.16 -9.93 7.13
N LYS A 40 10.25 -10.21 7.86
CA LYS A 40 11.27 -11.16 7.39
C LYS A 40 10.68 -12.54 7.16
N LYS A 41 9.90 -13.05 8.10
CA LYS A 41 9.22 -14.35 7.99
C LYS A 41 8.18 -14.40 6.88
N THR A 42 7.46 -13.31 6.64
CA THR A 42 6.35 -13.27 5.67
C THR A 42 6.80 -13.01 4.24
N PHE A 43 7.83 -12.20 4.02
CA PHE A 43 8.20 -11.72 2.68
C PHE A 43 9.63 -12.09 2.25
N LEU A 44 10.56 -12.35 3.18
CA LEU A 44 11.97 -12.60 2.85
C LEU A 44 12.36 -14.07 3.02
N GLU A 45 11.77 -14.77 3.99
CA GLU A 45 11.89 -16.21 4.13
C GLU A 45 10.95 -16.87 3.11
N LYS A 46 11.53 -17.66 2.20
CA LYS A 46 10.75 -18.52 1.31
C LYS A 46 10.03 -19.51 2.22
N PRO A 47 8.70 -19.72 2.09
CA PRO A 47 8.02 -20.77 2.84
C PRO A 47 8.81 -22.06 2.62
N GLU A 48 9.20 -22.72 3.72
CA GLU A 48 10.01 -23.94 3.65
C GLU A 48 9.37 -24.86 2.62
N PRO A 49 10.11 -25.33 1.60
CA PRO A 49 9.55 -26.30 0.67
C PRO A 49 9.13 -27.50 1.54
N GLU A 50 7.82 -27.75 1.62
CA GLU A 50 7.27 -28.96 2.22
C GLU A 50 8.01 -30.15 1.57
N GLN A 51 9.00 -30.69 2.27
CA GLN A 51 9.57 -31.97 1.93
C GLN A 51 8.53 -33.01 2.31
N LYS A 52 7.69 -33.35 1.34
CA LYS A 52 6.96 -34.62 1.30
C LYS A 52 7.56 -35.51 0.22
#